data_AF-A0A7C2N9S4-F1
#
_entry.id   AF-A0A7C2N9S4-F1
#
_cell.length_a   1.000
_cell.length_b   1.000
_cell.length_c   1.000
_cell.angle_alpha   90.00
_cell.angle_beta   90.00
_cell.angle_gamma   90.00
#
_symmetry.space_group_name_H-M   'P 1'
#
loop_
_entity.id
_entity.type
_entity.pdbx_description
1 polymer ?
#
loop_
_entity_poly.entity_id
_entity_poly.type
_entity_poly.pdbx_seq_one_letter_code
_entity_poly.pdbx_strand_id
1 'polypeptide(L)' 'MDLINSTPFVAAPFFLMDPRGAETLMVIVKSTWQFTSGCTLSIADEQVPVQLAPQYSG' A
#
# COMPACT_ATOMS: atom_id res chain seq x y z
N MET A 1 -15.83 1.85 9.63
CA MET A 1 -14.64 2.52 10.19
C MET A 1 -13.99 3.26 9.04
N ASP A 2 -13.75 4.55 9.20
CA ASP A 2 -13.11 5.34 8.15
C ASP A 2 -11.60 5.33 8.39
N LEU A 3 -10.85 4.86 7.39
CA LEU A 3 -9.39 4.90 7.42
C LEU A 3 -8.93 6.29 6.95
N ILE A 4 -8.47 7.11 7.89
CA ILE A 4 -7.91 8.44 7.58
C ILE A 4 -6.41 8.28 7.37
N ASN A 5 -5.95 8.47 6.14
CA ASN A 5 -4.53 8.49 5.79
C ASN A 5 -4.07 9.93 5.55
N SER A 6 -3.19 10.44 6.41
CA SER A 6 -2.60 11.78 6.31
C SER A 6 -1.27 11.82 5.55
N THR A 7 -0.87 10.72 4.93
CA THR A 7 0.33 10.61 4.10
C THR A 7 -0.03 10.71 2.61
N PRO A 8 0.92 11.03 1.73
CA PRO A 8 0.68 11.01 0.28
C PRO A 8 0.60 9.59 -0.31
N PHE A 9 0.67 8.54 0.51
CA PHE A 9 0.70 7.14 0.07
C PHE A 9 -0.69 6.56 -0.06
N VAL A 10 -0.84 5.47 -0.80
CA VAL A 10 -2.10 4.72 -0.80
C VAL A 10 -2.18 3.83 0.44
N ALA A 11 -3.37 3.74 1.03
CA ALA A 11 -3.64 2.82 2.13
C ALA A 11 -4.88 1.96 1.83
N ALA A 12 -4.84 0.69 2.21
CA ALA A 12 -5.95 -0.23 2.04
C ALA A 12 -6.11 -1.14 3.27
N PRO A 13 -7.33 -1.29 3.83
CA PRO A 13 -7.62 -2.21 4.92
C PRO A 13 -7.86 -3.64 4.40
N PHE A 14 -7.43 -4.62 5.17
CA PHE A 14 -7.67 -6.05 4.95
C PHE A 14 -8.05 -6.71 6.28
N PHE A 15 -8.98 -7.65 6.25
CA PHE A 15 -9.27 -8.49 7.40
C PHE A 15 -8.54 -9.83 7.23
N LEU A 16 -7.79 -10.21 8.26
CA LEU A 16 -7.10 -11.49 8.35
C LEU A 16 -7.60 -12.23 9.58
N MET A 17 -7.69 -13.56 9.48
CA MET A 17 -7.97 -14.39 10.65
C MET A 17 -6.64 -14.71 11.36
N ASP A 18 -6.58 -14.46 12.66
CA ASP A 18 -5.46 -14.90 13.49
C ASP A 18 -5.51 -16.44 13.69
N PRO A 19 -4.46 -17.08 14.23
CA PRO A 19 -4.43 -18.52 14.47
C PRO A 19 -5.50 -19.04 15.45
N ARG A 20 -6.17 -18.16 16.18
CA ARG A 20 -7.25 -18.48 17.13
C ARG A 20 -8.64 -18.20 16.53
N GLY A 21 -8.71 -17.77 15.27
CA GLY A 21 -9.95 -17.45 14.58
C GLY A 21 -10.51 -16.06 14.92
N ALA A 22 -9.71 -15.14 15.47
CA ALA A 22 -10.12 -13.76 15.67
C ALA A 22 -9.82 -12.91 14.42
N GLU A 23 -10.77 -12.05 14.05
CA GLU A 23 -10.55 -11.06 12.98
C GLU A 23 -9.52 -10.01 13.41
N THR A 24 -8.50 -9.83 12.57
CA THR A 24 -7.44 -8.83 12.72
C THR A 24 -7.49 -7.88 11.53
N LEU A 25 -7.58 -6.58 11.81
CA LEU A 25 -7.46 -5.54 10.79
C LEU A 25 -5.98 -5.31 10.47
N MET A 26 -5.59 -5.60 9.23
CA MET A 26 -4.30 -5.24 8.66
C MET A 26 -4.48 -4.02 7.76
N VAL A 27 -3.63 -3.01 7.92
CA VAL A 27 -3.59 -1.83 7.03
C VAL A 27 -2.30 -1.88 6.24
N ILE A 28 -2.41 -1.92 4.91
CA ILE A 28 -1.26 -1.79 4.02
C ILE A 28 -1.09 -0.31 3.69
N VAL A 29 0.13 0.21 3.83
CA VAL A 29 0.53 1.53 3.35
C VAL A 29 1.64 1.34 2.32
N LYS A 30 1.46 1.91 1.13
CA LYS A 30 2.37 1.70 0.00
C LYS A 30 2.58 2.97 -0.79
N SER A 31 3.83 3.20 -1.19
CA SER A 31 4.22 4.30 -2.08
C SER A 31 4.46 3.81 -3.51
N THR A 32 4.00 4.56 -4.51
CA THR A 32 4.49 4.47 -5.89
C THR A 32 5.67 5.42 -6.07
N TRP A 33 6.73 4.91 -6.67
CA TRP A 33 7.93 5.68 -7.02
C TRP A 33 8.02 5.85 -8.53
N GLN A 34 8.63 6.95 -8.96
CA GLN A 34 8.96 7.21 -10.36
C GLN A 34 10.42 7.59 -10.52
N PHE A 35 10.99 7.22 -11.66
CA PHE A 35 12.30 7.69 -12.08
C PHE A 35 12.15 8.99 -12.85
N THR A 36 12.82 10.04 -12.39
CA THR A 36 12.89 11.32 -13.12
C THR A 36 14.18 11.37 -13.94
N SER A 37 14.26 12.32 -14.88
CA SER A 37 15.49 12.60 -15.62
C SER A 37 16.67 12.81 -14.66
N GLY A 38 17.79 12.11 -14.89
CA GLY A 38 18.95 12.13 -14.00
C GLY A 38 19.00 11.01 -12.96
N CYS A 39 18.28 9.90 -13.18
CA CYS A 39 18.30 8.70 -12.32
C CYS A 39 17.92 8.97 -10.85
N THR A 40 17.11 10.00 -10.61
CA THR A 40 16.61 10.31 -9.27
C THR A 40 15.29 9.59 -9.04
N LEU A 41 15.16 8.97 -7.87
CA LEU A 41 13.91 8.36 -7.44
C LEU A 41 13.09 9.39 -6.66
N SER A 42 11.83 9.60 -7.05
CA SER A 42 10.90 10.46 -6.34
C SER A 42 9.56 9.76 -6.14
N ILE A 43 8.79 10.22 -5.15
CA ILE A 43 7.41 9.74 -4.98
C ILE A 43 6.62 10.21 -6.20
N ALA A 44 5.85 9.30 -6.79
CA ALA A 44 4.99 9.64 -7.92
C ALA A 44 3.80 10.49 -7.45
N ASP A 45 3.45 11.51 -8.24
CA ASP A 45 2.28 12.35 -7.98
C ASP A 45 0.99 11.52 -7.96
N GLU A 46 0.93 10.49 -8.79
CA GLU A 46 -0.15 9.49 -8.80
C GLU A 46 0.28 8.20 -8.09
N GLN A 47 -0.51 7.80 -7.10
CA GLN A 47 -0.32 6.54 -6.39
C GLN A 47 -1.13 5.42 -7.05
N VAL A 48 -0.43 4.34 -7.42
CA VAL A 48 -1.08 3.13 -7.95
C VAL A 48 -1.73 2.39 -6.78
N PRO A 49 -3.03 2.02 -6.87
CA PRO A 49 -3.76 1.32 -5.82
C PRO A 49 -3.05 0.06 -5.32
N VAL A 50 -3.36 -0.35 -4.08
CA VAL A 50 -2.98 -1.68 -3.59
C VAL A 50 -3.71 -2.73 -4.41
N GLN A 51 -2.97 -3.65 -5.01
CA GLN A 51 -3.50 -4.75 -5.82
C GLN A 51 -3.04 -6.08 -5.23
N LEU A 52 -3.96 -7.04 -5.14
CA LEU A 52 -3.61 -8.43 -4.84
C LEU A 52 -3.06 -9.05 -6.12
N ALA A 53 -1.75 -9.27 -6.19
CA ALA A 53 -1.11 -9.90 -7.33
C ALA A 53 -0.60 -11.30 -6.92
N PRO A 54 -0.78 -12.33 -7.76
CA PRO A 54 -0.12 -13.61 -7.57
C PRO A 54 1.38 -13.56 -7.92
N GLN A 55 1.88 -12.41 -8.37
CA GLN A 55 3.27 -12.20 -8.76
C GLN A 55 3.93 -11.17 -7.86
N TYR A 56 5.07 -11.58 -7.29
CA TYR A 56 6.01 -10.70 -6.60
C TYR A 56 6.93 -10.04 -7.63
N SER A 57 7.06 -8.72 -7.58
CA SER A 57 7.86 -7.94 -8.55
C SER A 57 9.07 -7.24 -7.93
N GLY A 58 9.49 -7.65 -6.73
CA GLY A 58 10.56 -7.00 -5.96
C GLY A 58 10.03 -6.06 -4.90
#